data_AF-C7YW44-F1
#
_entry.id   AF-C7YW44-F1
#
_cell.length_a   1.000
_cell.length_b   1.000
_cell.length_c   1.000
_cell.angle_alpha   90.00
_cell.angle_beta   90.00
_cell.angle_gamma   90.00
#
_symmetry.space_group_name_H-M   'P 1'
#
loop_
_entity.id
_entity.type
_entity.pdbx_description
1 polymer ?
#
loop_
_entity_poly.entity_id
_entity_poly.type
_entity_poly.pdbx_seq_one_letter_code
_entity_poly.pdbx_strand_id
1 'polypeptide(L)'
;MDPFILLSLETRARILILLRSEDDMGRLCQASPVMLEHFLHYKAFISREQLSTDLDNDLLQDAMAIVHFPTTRGVPHDEYETAVTLHMANWSRRQFTNPLVTEDSRDLVKLGGLFRRLHKYMSDYMAKATSSSIPRAYLCLDNVSKGRSQSRYTHKPFNLNSLNYDEKKRLLQTFLRYELFYKVEHPRVKAEGFTERTRFLAVKGGNRLHKWELEGIRCVHEYVRSLYGAVLAHCSGVHRP
;
A
#
# COMPACT_ATOMS: atom_id res chain seq x y z
N MET A 1 5.37 -38.43 -1.03
CA MET A 1 4.30 -37.96 -0.11
C MET A 1 4.51 -36.48 0.16
N ASP A 2 3.43 -35.73 0.33
CA ASP A 2 3.51 -34.31 0.72
C ASP A 2 4.01 -34.19 2.17
N PRO A 3 5.13 -33.51 2.44
CA PRO A 3 5.73 -33.45 3.78
C PRO A 3 4.85 -32.68 4.79
N PHE A 4 3.95 -31.81 4.32
CA PHE A 4 3.09 -31.01 5.18
C PHE A 4 1.92 -31.82 5.78
N ILE A 5 1.65 -33.04 5.28
CA ILE A 5 0.63 -33.96 5.83
C ILE A 5 0.88 -34.26 7.31
N LEU A 6 2.15 -34.41 7.69
CA LEU A 6 2.52 -34.76 9.06
C LEU A 6 2.45 -33.58 10.03
N LEU A 7 2.34 -32.35 9.51
CA LEU A 7 2.22 -31.15 10.34
C LEU A 7 0.79 -30.97 10.85
N SER A 8 0.66 -30.45 12.07
CA SER A 8 -0.62 -30.01 12.61
C SER A 8 -1.21 -28.86 11.77
N LEU A 9 -2.55 -28.70 11.81
CA LEU A 9 -3.24 -27.61 11.13
C LEU A 9 -2.71 -26.24 11.61
N GLU A 10 -2.42 -26.10 12.90
CA GLU A 10 -1.87 -24.87 13.46
C GLU A 10 -0.48 -24.55 12.88
N THR A 11 0.39 -25.56 12.75
CA THR A 11 1.72 -25.38 12.16
C THR A 11 1.62 -24.97 10.69
N ARG A 12 0.69 -25.57 9.92
CA ARG A 12 0.44 -25.19 8.52
C ARG A 12 -0.04 -23.74 8.41
N ALA A 13 -1.01 -23.34 9.23
CA ALA A 13 -1.49 -21.97 9.28
C ALA A 13 -0.36 -21.00 9.63
N ARG A 14 0.47 -21.33 10.63
CA ARG A 14 1.60 -20.49 11.04
C ARG A 14 2.65 -20.31 9.95
N ILE A 15 2.96 -21.36 9.18
CA ILE A 15 3.85 -21.28 8.02
C ILE A 15 3.27 -20.29 7.00
N LEU A 16 1.98 -20.40 6.66
CA LEU A 16 1.34 -19.50 5.69
C LEU A 16 1.28 -18.06 6.19
N ILE A 17 1.01 -17.83 7.47
CA ILE A 17 1.01 -16.48 8.08
C ILE A 17 2.42 -15.86 7.99
N LEU A 18 3.46 -16.65 8.25
CA LEU A 18 4.86 -16.20 8.14
C LEU A 18 5.31 -15.97 6.70
N LEU A 19 4.66 -16.61 5.71
CA LEU A 19 4.87 -16.35 4.28
C LEU A 19 4.16 -15.06 3.86
N ARG A 20 4.81 -13.93 4.12
CA ARG A 20 4.29 -12.58 3.84
C ARG A 20 4.33 -12.19 2.36
N SER A 21 5.01 -12.97 1.51
CA SER A 21 5.14 -12.75 0.08
C SER A 21 4.10 -13.59 -0.68
N GLU A 22 3.27 -12.94 -1.51
CA GLU A 22 2.32 -13.66 -2.36
C GLU A 22 3.02 -14.61 -3.34
N ASP A 23 4.22 -14.28 -3.80
CA ASP A 23 5.00 -15.13 -4.69
C ASP A 23 5.49 -16.40 -3.97
N ASP A 24 5.97 -16.27 -2.73
CA ASP A 24 6.46 -17.42 -1.96
C ASP A 24 5.31 -18.31 -1.49
N MET A 25 4.18 -17.70 -1.11
CA MET A 25 2.94 -18.42 -0.83
C MET A 25 2.43 -19.14 -2.08
N GLY A 26 2.48 -18.50 -3.25
CA GLY A 26 2.14 -19.10 -4.53
C GLY A 26 3.03 -20.30 -4.87
N ARG A 27 4.35 -20.17 -4.69
CA ARG A 27 5.31 -21.27 -4.88
C ARG A 27 5.05 -22.42 -3.93
N LEU A 28 4.76 -22.14 -2.65
CA LEU A 28 4.46 -23.19 -1.67
C LEU A 28 3.18 -23.95 -2.05
N CYS A 29 2.11 -23.23 -2.39
CA CYS A 29 0.85 -23.84 -2.81
C CYS A 29 0.99 -24.64 -4.12
N GLN A 30 1.89 -24.23 -5.02
CA GLN A 30 2.22 -25.01 -6.21
C GLN A 30 3.01 -26.28 -5.89
N ALA A 31 3.89 -26.23 -4.88
CA ALA A 31 4.72 -27.35 -4.48
C ALA A 31 4.01 -28.35 -3.55
N SER A 32 2.93 -27.93 -2.87
CA SER A 32 2.20 -28.75 -1.90
C SER A 32 0.68 -28.59 -2.05
N PRO A 33 -0.02 -29.64 -2.54
CA PRO A 33 -1.48 -29.67 -2.57
C PRO A 33 -2.13 -29.49 -1.19
N VAL A 34 -1.48 -30.01 -0.13
CA VAL A 34 -1.99 -29.90 1.25
C VAL A 34 -1.95 -28.47 1.74
N MET A 35 -0.86 -27.74 1.45
CA MET A 35 -0.77 -26.32 1.80
C MET A 35 -1.71 -25.47 0.95
N LEU A 36 -1.95 -25.83 -0.32
CA LEU A 36 -2.95 -25.16 -1.16
C LEU A 36 -4.37 -25.33 -0.60
N GLU A 37 -4.77 -26.57 -0.27
CA GLU A 37 -6.09 -26.84 0.31
C GLU A 37 -6.27 -26.08 1.62
N HIS A 38 -5.26 -26.14 2.49
CA HIS A 38 -5.27 -25.43 3.77
C HIS A 38 -5.35 -23.91 3.59
N PHE A 39 -4.58 -23.36 2.64
CA PHE A 39 -4.64 -21.94 2.30
C PHE A 39 -6.02 -21.52 1.79
N LEU A 40 -6.63 -22.29 0.89
CA LEU A 40 -7.96 -21.97 0.35
C LEU A 40 -9.03 -22.01 1.45
N HIS A 41 -8.95 -22.98 2.34
CA HIS A 41 -9.89 -23.14 3.45
C HIS A 41 -9.77 -22.02 4.50
N TYR A 42 -8.54 -21.64 4.86
CA TYR A 42 -8.27 -20.66 5.93
C TYR A 42 -7.81 -19.29 5.42
N LYS A 43 -8.05 -18.98 4.13
CA LYS A 43 -7.54 -17.77 3.47
C LYS A 43 -7.86 -16.48 4.22
N ALA A 44 -9.11 -16.34 4.65
CA ALA A 44 -9.57 -15.15 5.34
C ALA A 44 -8.85 -14.95 6.69
N PHE A 45 -8.73 -16.05 7.45
CA PHE A 45 -8.00 -16.06 8.72
C PHE A 45 -6.52 -15.71 8.51
N ILE A 46 -5.83 -16.40 7.59
CA ILE A 46 -4.41 -16.16 7.28
C ILE A 46 -4.18 -14.70 6.86
N SER A 47 -5.03 -14.19 5.96
CA SER A 47 -4.93 -12.80 5.48
C SER A 47 -5.13 -11.79 6.62
N ARG A 48 -6.07 -12.05 7.53
CA ARG A 48 -6.32 -11.20 8.69
C ARG A 48 -5.14 -11.19 9.65
N GLU A 49 -4.56 -12.34 9.95
CA GLU A 49 -3.39 -12.44 10.85
C GLU A 49 -2.13 -11.78 10.25
N GLN A 50 -1.96 -11.86 8.93
CA GLN A 50 -0.90 -11.13 8.24
C GLN A 50 -1.09 -9.62 8.35
N LEU A 51 -2.32 -9.14 8.14
CA LEU A 51 -2.67 -7.73 8.29
C LEU A 51 -2.49 -7.24 9.72
N SER A 52 -2.95 -7.99 10.73
CA SER A 52 -2.84 -7.62 12.15
C SER A 52 -1.40 -7.49 12.62
N THR A 53 -0.48 -8.27 12.02
CA THR A 53 0.95 -8.19 12.34
C THR A 53 1.61 -6.91 11.82
N ASP A 54 1.15 -6.39 10.68
CA ASP A 54 1.72 -5.20 10.04
C ASP A 54 1.00 -3.89 10.42
N LEU A 55 -0.22 -3.99 10.99
CA LEU A 55 -1.08 -2.86 11.31
C LEU A 55 -1.20 -2.65 12.82
N ASP A 56 -0.56 -1.58 13.31
CA ASP A 56 -1.00 -1.01 14.57
C ASP A 56 -2.28 -0.16 14.38
N ASN A 57 -2.89 0.24 15.49
CA ASN A 57 -4.11 1.05 15.46
C ASN A 57 -3.93 2.36 14.70
N ASP A 58 -2.74 2.95 14.71
CA ASP A 58 -2.47 4.23 14.05
C ASP A 58 -2.45 4.09 12.53
N LEU A 59 -1.76 3.06 12.02
CA LEU A 59 -1.71 2.70 10.61
C LEU A 59 -3.06 2.22 10.09
N LEU A 60 -3.80 1.49 10.92
CA LEU A 60 -5.14 1.01 10.56
C LEU A 60 -6.07 2.20 10.31
N GLN A 61 -6.06 3.21 11.18
CA GLN A 61 -6.89 4.40 11.01
C GLN A 61 -6.53 5.17 9.72
N ASP A 62 -5.25 5.27 9.40
CA ASP A 62 -4.79 5.88 8.15
C ASP A 62 -5.24 5.06 6.93
N ALA A 63 -5.20 3.73 7.01
CA ALA A 63 -5.69 2.84 5.96
C ALA A 63 -7.21 2.90 5.78
N MET A 64 -7.97 2.91 6.87
CA MET A 64 -9.44 3.02 6.81
C MET A 64 -9.89 4.36 6.22
N ALA A 65 -9.15 5.45 6.47
CA ALA A 65 -9.39 6.73 5.82
C ALA A 65 -9.27 6.66 4.29
N ILE A 66 -8.40 5.80 3.77
CA ILE A 66 -8.22 5.59 2.32
C ILE A 66 -9.33 4.67 1.78
N VAL A 67 -9.63 3.59 2.51
CA VAL A 67 -10.63 2.57 2.13
C VAL A 67 -12.04 3.15 2.04
N HIS A 68 -12.39 4.03 2.97
CA HIS A 68 -13.70 4.67 3.06
C HIS A 68 -13.75 6.09 2.47
N PHE A 69 -12.70 6.51 1.76
CA PHE A 69 -12.66 7.86 1.20
C PHE A 69 -13.86 8.10 0.26
N PRO A 70 -14.57 9.23 0.38
CA PRO A 70 -15.74 9.52 -0.44
C PRO A 70 -15.47 9.41 -1.94
N THR A 71 -16.42 8.84 -2.68
CA THR A 71 -16.27 8.64 -4.13
C THR A 71 -16.87 9.83 -4.89
N THR A 72 -16.18 10.28 -5.93
CA THR A 72 -16.58 11.41 -6.78
C THR A 72 -17.71 11.10 -7.77
N ARG A 73 -18.22 9.86 -7.83
CA ARG A 73 -19.12 9.40 -8.88
C ARG A 73 -20.57 9.72 -8.54
N GLY A 74 -21.19 10.55 -9.38
CA GLY A 74 -22.64 10.83 -9.32
C GLY A 74 -23.09 11.76 -8.20
N VAL A 75 -22.17 12.35 -7.44
CA VAL A 75 -22.48 13.26 -6.33
C VAL A 75 -22.24 14.73 -6.75
N PRO A 76 -23.17 15.66 -6.46
CA PRO A 76 -22.94 17.10 -6.62
C PRO A 76 -21.68 17.59 -5.90
N HIS A 77 -21.09 18.70 -6.35
CA HIS A 77 -19.82 19.20 -5.81
C HIS A 77 -19.92 19.55 -4.32
N ASP A 78 -20.96 20.29 -3.92
CA ASP A 78 -21.15 20.77 -2.55
C ASP A 78 -21.37 19.61 -1.55
N GLU A 79 -22.13 18.60 -1.96
CA GLU A 79 -22.34 17.37 -1.18
C GLU A 79 -21.04 16.57 -1.04
N TYR A 80 -20.26 16.48 -2.12
CA TYR A 80 -18.98 15.78 -2.10
C TYR A 80 -17.97 16.50 -1.19
N GLU A 81 -17.89 17.83 -1.24
CA GLU A 81 -17.01 18.62 -0.37
C GLU A 81 -17.39 18.47 1.11
N THR A 82 -18.69 18.51 1.41
CA THR A 82 -19.20 18.27 2.78
C THR A 82 -18.84 16.87 3.27
N ALA A 83 -19.02 15.85 2.41
CA ALA A 83 -18.65 14.47 2.73
C ALA A 83 -17.15 14.31 2.99
N VAL A 84 -16.29 14.95 2.18
CA VAL A 84 -14.83 14.94 2.39
C VAL A 84 -14.47 15.64 3.70
N THR A 85 -15.09 16.77 4.02
CA THR A 85 -14.84 17.51 5.26
C THR A 85 -15.19 16.68 6.50
N LEU A 86 -16.37 16.05 6.50
CA LEU A 86 -16.79 15.14 7.57
C LEU A 86 -15.87 13.92 7.68
N HIS A 87 -15.48 13.34 6.54
CA HIS A 87 -14.56 12.21 6.49
C HIS A 87 -13.19 12.53 7.09
N MET A 88 -12.63 13.70 6.75
CA MET A 88 -11.36 14.16 7.31
C MET A 88 -11.45 14.46 8.81
N ALA A 89 -12.59 14.98 9.27
CA ALA A 89 -12.84 15.15 10.70
C ALA A 89 -12.84 13.79 11.43
N ASN A 90 -13.52 12.77 10.88
CA ASN A 90 -13.54 11.42 11.44
C ASN A 90 -12.15 10.77 11.47
N TRP A 91 -11.37 10.93 10.39
CA TRP A 91 -9.97 10.49 10.36
C TRP A 91 -9.13 11.16 11.45
N SER A 92 -9.24 12.48 11.60
CA SER A 92 -8.49 13.24 12.61
C SER A 92 -8.82 12.79 14.05
N ARG A 93 -10.07 12.36 14.28
CA ARG A 93 -10.56 11.86 15.57
C ARG A 93 -10.32 10.37 15.79
N ARG A 94 -9.70 9.67 14.84
CA ARG A 94 -9.46 8.21 14.89
C ARG A 94 -10.75 7.39 15.08
N GLN A 95 -11.83 7.77 14.41
CA GLN A 95 -13.17 7.21 14.63
C GLN A 95 -13.58 6.12 13.64
N PHE A 96 -12.66 5.57 12.83
CA PHE A 96 -13.00 4.45 11.95
C PHE A 96 -13.09 3.13 12.71
N THR A 97 -14.06 2.30 12.34
CA THR A 97 -14.22 0.95 12.87
C THR A 97 -13.01 0.09 12.52
N ASN A 98 -12.62 -0.80 13.44
CA ASN A 98 -11.55 -1.76 13.22
C ASN A 98 -12.09 -3.06 12.58
N PRO A 99 -11.87 -3.31 11.28
CA PRO A 99 -12.38 -4.50 10.60
C PRO A 99 -11.69 -5.80 11.05
N LEU A 100 -10.52 -5.71 11.71
CA LEU A 100 -9.85 -6.89 12.29
C LEU A 100 -10.62 -7.42 13.51
N VAL A 101 -11.39 -6.56 14.19
CA VAL A 101 -12.21 -6.91 15.35
C VAL A 101 -13.65 -7.20 14.94
N THR A 102 -14.24 -6.38 14.05
CA THR A 102 -15.63 -6.56 13.63
C THR A 102 -15.81 -7.65 12.57
N GLU A 103 -14.71 -8.21 12.04
CA GLU A 103 -14.71 -9.23 11.00
C GLU A 103 -15.51 -8.82 9.73
N ASP A 104 -15.52 -7.53 9.42
CA ASP A 104 -16.17 -7.02 8.21
C ASP A 104 -15.41 -7.51 6.97
N SER A 105 -15.98 -8.54 6.32
CA SER A 105 -15.37 -9.18 5.15
C SER A 105 -15.09 -8.20 4.00
N ARG A 106 -15.92 -7.17 3.81
CA ARG A 106 -15.76 -6.21 2.71
C ARG A 106 -14.57 -5.30 2.98
N ASP A 107 -14.46 -4.80 4.20
CA ASP A 107 -13.36 -3.92 4.59
C ASP A 107 -12.04 -4.68 4.64
N LEU A 108 -12.02 -5.93 5.13
CA LEU A 108 -10.83 -6.78 5.09
C LEU A 108 -10.34 -7.03 3.67
N VAL A 109 -11.23 -7.26 2.70
CA VAL A 109 -10.85 -7.44 1.29
C VAL A 109 -10.27 -6.15 0.71
N LYS A 110 -10.89 -5.00 0.97
CA LYS A 110 -10.36 -3.70 0.51
C LYS A 110 -9.01 -3.38 1.14
N LEU A 111 -8.86 -3.67 2.43
CA LEU A 111 -7.63 -3.47 3.18
C LEU A 111 -6.51 -4.36 2.62
N GLY A 112 -6.75 -5.67 2.46
CA GLY A 112 -5.78 -6.57 1.83
C GLY A 112 -5.37 -6.10 0.43
N GLY A 113 -6.31 -5.62 -0.38
CA GLY A 113 -6.03 -5.04 -1.70
C GLY A 113 -5.17 -3.76 -1.64
N LEU A 114 -5.44 -2.86 -0.70
CA LEU A 114 -4.64 -1.67 -0.45
C LEU A 114 -3.21 -2.05 -0.07
N PHE A 115 -3.05 -2.95 0.90
CA PHE A 115 -1.74 -3.38 1.40
C PHE A 115 -0.90 -4.07 0.33
N ARG A 116 -1.50 -4.98 -0.46
CA ARG A 116 -0.82 -5.59 -1.60
C ARG A 116 -0.29 -4.53 -2.58
N ARG A 117 -1.11 -3.52 -2.89
CA ARG A 117 -0.72 -2.42 -3.78
C ARG A 117 0.42 -1.60 -3.19
N LEU A 118 0.31 -1.19 -1.93
CA LEU A 118 1.35 -0.42 -1.24
C LEU A 118 2.66 -1.19 -1.11
N HIS A 119 2.61 -2.48 -0.76
CA HIS A 119 3.80 -3.32 -0.63
C HIS A 119 4.60 -3.39 -1.95
N LYS A 120 3.90 -3.46 -3.10
CA LYS A 120 4.54 -3.41 -4.42
C LYS A 120 5.30 -2.09 -4.63
N TYR A 121 4.64 -0.95 -4.39
CA TYR A 121 5.27 0.36 -4.55
C TYR A 121 6.38 0.62 -3.53
N MET A 122 6.21 0.19 -2.28
CA MET A 122 7.23 0.30 -1.24
C MET A 122 8.49 -0.51 -1.60
N SER A 123 8.31 -1.74 -2.10
CA SER A 123 9.42 -2.59 -2.55
C SER A 123 10.18 -1.96 -3.72
N ASP A 124 9.47 -1.44 -4.72
CA ASP A 124 10.07 -0.75 -5.87
C ASP A 124 10.74 0.57 -5.47
N TYR A 125 10.11 1.36 -4.60
CA TYR A 125 10.67 2.59 -4.03
C TYR A 125 12.00 2.32 -3.32
N MET A 126 12.02 1.34 -2.41
CA MET A 126 13.23 0.99 -1.66
C MET A 126 14.33 0.51 -2.60
N ALA A 127 14.01 -0.34 -3.57
CA ALA A 127 15.01 -0.83 -4.51
C ALA A 127 15.63 0.29 -5.37
N LYS A 128 14.82 1.30 -5.75
CA LYS A 128 15.29 2.49 -6.47
C LYS A 128 16.10 3.42 -5.59
N ALA A 129 15.65 3.66 -4.36
CA ALA A 129 16.32 4.52 -3.39
C ALA A 129 17.70 3.96 -2.98
N THR A 130 17.85 2.64 -2.93
CA THR A 130 19.12 1.98 -2.58
C THR A 130 19.95 1.57 -3.81
N SER A 131 19.54 1.96 -5.02
CA SER A 131 20.27 1.60 -6.23
C SER A 131 21.58 2.37 -6.36
N SER A 132 22.66 1.69 -6.75
CA SER A 132 23.93 2.33 -7.11
C SER A 132 23.82 3.22 -8.35
N SER A 133 22.77 3.05 -9.16
CA SER A 133 22.47 3.88 -10.33
C SER A 133 20.98 4.20 -10.37
N ILE A 134 20.61 5.37 -9.85
CA ILE A 134 19.23 5.87 -9.84
C ILE A 134 18.64 5.94 -11.27
N PRO A 135 19.32 6.51 -12.28
CA PRO A 135 18.73 6.61 -13.63
C PRO A 135 18.36 5.24 -14.20
N ARG A 136 19.21 4.22 -14.02
CA ARG A 136 18.93 2.85 -14.46
C ARG A 136 17.78 2.21 -13.68
N ALA A 137 17.71 2.45 -12.38
CA ALA A 137 16.63 1.90 -11.56
C ALA A 137 15.25 2.39 -12.00
N TYR A 138 15.14 3.65 -12.45
CA TYR A 138 13.88 4.20 -12.98
C TYR A 138 13.56 3.75 -14.42
N LEU A 139 14.52 3.18 -15.16
CA LEU A 139 14.24 2.48 -16.43
C LEU A 139 13.59 1.11 -16.21
N CYS A 140 13.84 0.50 -15.05
CA CYS A 140 13.19 -0.74 -14.65
C CYS A 140 11.75 -0.46 -14.21
N LEU A 141 10.84 -0.34 -15.19
CA LEU A 141 9.42 -0.27 -14.92
C LEU A 141 8.90 -1.67 -14.63
N ASP A 142 8.40 -1.86 -13.41
CA ASP A 142 7.84 -3.14 -12.99
C ASP A 142 6.63 -3.46 -13.87
N ASN A 143 6.79 -4.49 -14.74
CA ASN A 143 5.95 -4.79 -15.90
C ASN A 143 4.46 -4.41 -15.73
N VAL A 144 4.11 -3.18 -16.13
CA VAL A 144 2.72 -2.68 -16.16
C VAL A 144 1.88 -3.44 -17.19
N SER A 145 2.49 -4.31 -18.01
CA SER A 145 1.76 -5.33 -18.75
C SER A 145 2.63 -6.58 -18.90
N LYS A 146 2.11 -7.74 -18.47
CA LYS A 146 2.69 -9.07 -18.75
C LYS A 146 2.67 -9.44 -20.26
N GLY A 147 2.39 -8.48 -21.15
CA GLY A 147 2.08 -8.75 -22.56
C GLY A 147 3.12 -8.28 -23.57
N ARG A 148 3.94 -7.25 -23.29
CA ARG A 148 4.79 -6.65 -24.34
C ARG A 148 6.13 -6.06 -23.93
N SER A 149 6.45 -5.94 -22.64
CA SER A 149 7.65 -5.20 -22.23
C SER A 149 8.79 -6.15 -21.86
N GLN A 150 9.68 -6.40 -22.82
CA GLN A 150 11.04 -6.83 -22.51
C GLN A 150 11.83 -5.60 -22.06
N SER A 151 11.58 -5.11 -20.85
CA SER A 151 12.53 -4.17 -20.24
C SER A 151 13.87 -4.88 -20.14
N ARG A 152 14.89 -4.40 -20.86
CA ARG A 152 16.28 -4.89 -20.76
C ARG A 152 16.87 -4.71 -19.36
N TYR A 153 16.21 -3.92 -18.53
CA TYR A 153 16.60 -3.66 -17.15
C TYR A 153 15.56 -4.26 -16.22
N THR A 154 15.95 -5.34 -15.53
CA THR A 154 15.21 -5.92 -14.42
C THR A 154 15.93 -5.58 -13.14
N HIS A 155 15.26 -4.94 -12.18
CA HIS A 155 15.79 -4.82 -10.82
C HIS A 155 15.05 -5.80 -9.92
N LYS A 156 15.79 -6.41 -8.98
CA LYS A 156 15.20 -7.30 -7.99
C LYS A 156 14.37 -6.45 -7.01
N PRO A 157 13.11 -6.80 -6.71
CA PRO A 157 12.32 -6.10 -5.71
C PRO A 157 13.04 -6.12 -4.35
N PHE A 158 12.96 -5.01 -3.62
CA PHE A 158 13.52 -4.93 -2.29
C PHE A 158 12.72 -5.83 -1.33
N ASN A 159 13.42 -6.69 -0.59
CA ASN A 159 12.75 -7.53 0.40
C ASN A 159 12.37 -6.70 1.63
N LEU A 160 11.13 -6.23 1.71
CA LEU A 160 10.64 -5.41 2.84
C LEU A 160 10.70 -6.13 4.20
N ASN A 161 10.85 -7.45 4.22
CA ASN A 161 11.04 -8.21 5.48
C ASN A 161 12.46 -8.05 6.07
N SER A 162 13.41 -7.44 5.35
CA SER A 162 14.72 -7.09 5.91
C SER A 162 14.67 -5.83 6.79
N LEU A 163 13.61 -5.03 6.68
CA LEU A 163 13.42 -3.85 7.50
C LEU A 163 13.00 -4.25 8.91
N ASN A 164 13.49 -3.50 9.90
CA ASN A 164 12.95 -3.63 11.25
C ASN A 164 11.52 -3.07 11.32
N TYR A 165 10.85 -3.34 12.45
CA TYR A 165 9.46 -2.93 12.66
C TYR A 165 9.25 -1.41 12.47
N ASP A 166 10.12 -0.58 13.05
CA ASP A 166 9.97 0.88 13.01
C ASP A 166 10.23 1.46 11.62
N GLU A 167 11.17 0.90 10.86
CA GLU A 167 11.42 1.24 9.46
C GLU A 167 10.21 0.91 8.60
N LYS A 168 9.71 -0.33 8.70
CA LYS A 168 8.56 -0.78 7.93
C LYS A 168 7.31 0.05 8.26
N LYS A 169 7.08 0.32 9.55
CA LYS A 169 5.97 1.17 10.03
C LYS A 169 6.07 2.58 9.47
N ARG A 170 7.24 3.24 9.56
CA ARG A 170 7.42 4.60 9.02
C ARG A 170 7.22 4.65 7.51
N LEU A 171 7.74 3.66 6.79
CA LEU A 171 7.58 3.56 5.34
C LEU A 171 6.09 3.42 4.97
N LEU A 172 5.40 2.47 5.60
CA LEU A 172 3.98 2.24 5.37
C LEU A 172 3.13 3.47 5.70
N GLN A 173 3.38 4.10 6.84
CA GLN A 173 2.70 5.32 7.26
C GLN A 173 2.87 6.45 6.23
N THR A 174 4.09 6.60 5.70
CA THR A 174 4.40 7.61 4.70
C THR A 174 3.60 7.38 3.41
N PHE A 175 3.55 6.14 2.94
CA PHE A 175 2.79 5.75 1.75
C PHE A 175 1.28 5.92 1.93
N LEU A 176 0.72 5.51 3.09
CA LEU A 176 -0.69 5.72 3.42
C LEU A 176 -1.06 7.20 3.41
N ARG A 177 -0.26 8.03 4.08
CA ARG A 177 -0.51 9.47 4.14
C ARG A 177 -0.34 10.15 2.80
N TYR A 178 0.59 9.71 1.97
CA TYR A 178 0.71 10.19 0.59
C TYR A 178 -0.54 9.86 -0.24
N GLU A 179 -1.04 8.63 -0.16
CA GLU A 179 -2.27 8.22 -0.86
C GLU A 179 -3.47 9.06 -0.38
N LEU A 180 -3.59 9.29 0.93
CA LEU A 180 -4.64 10.14 1.49
C LEU A 180 -4.49 11.60 1.06
N PHE A 181 -3.26 12.13 1.07
CA PHE A 181 -2.94 13.47 0.56
C PHE A 181 -3.44 13.66 -0.86
N TYR A 182 -3.13 12.69 -1.74
CA TYR A 182 -3.52 12.76 -3.13
C TYR A 182 -5.05 12.72 -3.33
N LYS A 183 -5.78 11.96 -2.50
CA LYS A 183 -7.25 11.90 -2.53
C LYS A 183 -7.89 13.24 -2.13
N VAL A 184 -7.33 13.92 -1.14
CA VAL A 184 -7.80 15.23 -0.67
C VAL A 184 -7.48 16.35 -1.67
N GLU A 185 -6.34 16.26 -2.37
CA GLU A 185 -5.90 17.24 -3.37
C GLU A 185 -6.57 17.08 -4.75
N HIS A 186 -7.51 16.13 -4.90
CA HIS A 186 -8.17 15.87 -6.17
C HIS A 186 -8.89 17.14 -6.71
N PRO A 187 -8.82 17.45 -8.02
CA PRO A 187 -9.35 18.70 -8.58
C PRO A 187 -10.83 18.98 -8.29
N ARG A 188 -11.66 17.92 -8.18
CA ARG A 188 -13.07 18.04 -7.76
C ARG A 188 -13.30 18.43 -6.31
N VAL A 189 -12.27 18.38 -5.49
CA VAL A 189 -12.28 18.93 -4.14
C VAL A 189 -11.86 20.41 -4.23
N LYS A 190 -11.08 20.84 -5.24
CA LYS A 190 -10.54 22.20 -5.35
C LYS A 190 -11.60 23.23 -5.79
N ALA A 191 -12.28 23.82 -4.81
CA ALA A 191 -12.52 25.26 -4.80
C ALA A 191 -11.38 25.87 -3.95
N GLU A 192 -10.62 26.78 -4.55
CA GLU A 192 -9.64 27.73 -3.96
C GLU A 192 -8.87 27.36 -2.65
N GLY A 193 -7.53 27.31 -2.72
CA GLY A 193 -6.64 27.38 -1.54
C GLY A 193 -5.79 26.13 -1.25
N PHE A 194 -4.67 25.97 -1.99
CA PHE A 194 -3.65 24.92 -1.76
C PHE A 194 -3.05 24.92 -0.34
N THR A 195 -3.14 26.04 0.37
CA THR A 195 -2.54 26.29 1.69
C THR A 195 -3.35 25.77 2.87
N GLU A 196 -4.67 25.59 2.75
CA GLU A 196 -5.52 25.17 3.88
C GLU A 196 -5.62 23.64 4.01
N ARG A 197 -5.49 22.88 2.91
CA ARG A 197 -5.61 21.42 2.94
C ARG A 197 -4.34 20.67 3.31
N THR A 198 -3.20 21.22 2.93
CA THR A 198 -1.90 20.86 3.52
C THR A 198 -1.90 21.03 5.05
N ARG A 199 -2.72 21.93 5.59
CA ARG A 199 -2.94 22.12 7.04
C ARG A 199 -3.68 20.94 7.68
N PHE A 200 -4.68 20.33 7.01
CA PHE A 200 -5.39 19.15 7.54
C PHE A 200 -4.48 17.93 7.65
N LEU A 201 -3.59 17.72 6.67
CA LEU A 201 -2.61 16.64 6.72
C LEU A 201 -1.49 16.96 7.71
N ALA A 202 -1.15 18.23 7.87
CA ALA A 202 -0.28 18.68 8.94
C ALA A 202 -0.89 18.46 10.32
N VAL A 203 -2.21 18.30 10.49
CA VAL A 203 -2.87 18.20 11.80
C VAL A 203 -3.35 16.75 12.04
N LYS A 204 -2.46 15.90 12.54
CA LYS A 204 -2.83 14.59 13.12
C LYS A 204 -3.59 14.84 14.42
N GLY A 205 -4.93 14.84 14.40
CA GLY A 205 -5.74 14.97 15.62
C GLY A 205 -5.36 16.16 16.52
N GLY A 206 -4.91 17.27 15.92
CA GLY A 206 -4.39 18.46 16.64
C GLY A 206 -2.86 18.66 16.56
N ASN A 207 -2.07 17.65 16.17
CA ASN A 207 -0.61 17.71 16.20
C ASN A 207 0.01 17.95 14.82
N ARG A 208 0.98 18.87 14.76
CA ARG A 208 1.78 19.15 13.55
C ARG A 208 2.60 17.93 13.15
N LEU A 209 2.56 17.55 11.88
CA LEU A 209 3.51 16.58 11.32
C LEU A 209 4.95 17.02 11.59
N HIS A 210 5.78 16.09 12.01
CA HIS A 210 7.21 16.30 12.16
C HIS A 210 7.86 16.54 10.79
N LYS A 211 9.00 17.25 10.80
CA LYS A 211 9.78 17.54 9.58
C LYS A 211 10.12 16.29 8.78
N TRP A 212 10.46 15.19 9.45
CA TRP A 212 10.79 13.93 8.80
C TRP A 212 9.57 13.25 8.14
N GLU A 213 8.36 13.42 8.70
CA GLU A 213 7.12 12.91 8.11
C GLU A 213 6.80 13.66 6.82
N LEU A 214 6.94 14.98 6.83
CA LEU A 214 6.78 15.82 5.64
C LEU A 214 7.80 15.48 4.55
N GLU A 215 9.06 15.29 4.93
CA GLU A 215 10.10 14.90 3.98
C GLU A 215 9.83 13.51 3.38
N GLY A 216 9.39 12.54 4.20
CA GLY A 216 8.98 11.23 3.69
C GLY A 216 7.89 11.33 2.62
N ILE A 217 6.85 12.14 2.87
CA ILE A 217 5.76 12.35 1.90
C ILE A 217 6.30 12.98 0.61
N ARG A 218 7.24 13.94 0.71
CA ARG A 218 7.90 14.55 -0.46
C ARG A 218 8.73 13.52 -1.24
N CYS A 219 9.47 12.65 -0.56
CA CYS A 219 10.22 11.59 -1.23
C CYS A 219 9.31 10.63 -1.99
N VAL A 220 8.18 10.23 -1.40
CA VAL A 220 7.18 9.38 -2.09
C VAL A 220 6.56 10.13 -3.27
N HIS A 221 6.25 11.42 -3.13
CA HIS A 221 5.77 12.25 -4.23
C HIS A 221 6.75 12.26 -5.40
N GLU A 222 8.03 12.51 -5.14
CA GLU A 222 9.06 12.56 -6.17
C GLU A 222 9.27 11.21 -6.85
N TYR A 223 9.21 10.12 -6.08
CA TYR A 223 9.23 8.76 -6.60
C TYR A 223 8.06 8.49 -7.56
N VAL A 224 6.83 8.81 -7.15
CA VAL A 224 5.63 8.63 -7.99
C VAL A 224 5.71 9.51 -9.24
N ARG A 225 6.12 10.77 -9.11
CA ARG A 225 6.32 11.70 -10.23
C ARG A 225 7.33 11.16 -11.24
N SER A 226 8.46 10.64 -10.74
CA SER A 226 9.52 10.04 -11.57
C SER A 226 9.04 8.77 -12.27
N LEU A 227 8.25 7.93 -11.60
CA LEU A 227 7.60 6.76 -12.18
C LEU A 227 6.68 7.13 -13.35
N TYR A 228 5.80 8.14 -13.17
CA TYR A 228 4.93 8.62 -14.24
C TYR A 228 5.74 9.12 -15.43
N GLY A 229 6.79 9.90 -15.19
CA GLY A 229 7.69 10.37 -16.25
C GLY A 229 8.35 9.21 -17.02
N ALA A 230 8.83 8.19 -16.31
CA ALA A 230 9.44 7.01 -16.92
C ALA A 230 8.43 6.20 -17.75
N VAL A 231 7.20 6.00 -17.25
CA VAL A 231 6.12 5.33 -17.99
C VAL A 231 5.76 6.10 -19.26
N LEU A 232 5.62 7.43 -19.18
CA LEU A 232 5.32 8.26 -20.34
C LEU A 232 6.44 8.21 -21.39
N ALA A 233 7.71 8.28 -20.96
CA ALA A 233 8.86 8.14 -21.86
C ALA A 233 8.93 6.76 -22.53
N HIS A 234 8.60 5.69 -21.79
CA HIS A 234 8.52 4.35 -22.34
C HIS A 234 7.40 4.22 -23.38
N CYS A 235 6.21 4.76 -23.07
CA CYS A 235 5.07 4.74 -23.99
C CYS A 235 5.28 5.59 -25.26
N SER A 236 6.06 6.67 -25.18
CA SER A 236 6.41 7.50 -26.33
C SER A 236 7.56 6.94 -27.17
N GLY A 237 8.10 5.77 -26.83
CA GLY A 237 9.17 5.11 -27.57
C GLY A 237 10.54 5.77 -27.40
N VAL A 238 10.68 6.74 -26.49
CA VAL A 238 11.95 7.43 -26.20
C VAL A 238 12.85 6.46 -25.44
N HIS A 239 13.56 5.62 -26.19
CA HIS A 239 14.69 4.87 -25.68
C HIS A 239 15.87 5.84 -25.66
N ARG A 240 16.16 6.41 -24.49
CA ARG A 240 17.41 7.18 -24.34
C ARG A 240 18.60 6.26 -24.68
N PRO A 241 19.61 6.79 -25.41
CA PRO A 241 20.77 6.05 -25.89
C PRO A 241 21.57 5.40 -24.75
#